data_AF-A0A7Y5BPW5-F1
#
_entry.id   AF-A0A7Y5BPW5-F1
#
_cell.length_a   1.000
_cell.length_b   1.000
_cell.length_c   1.000
_cell.angle_alpha   90.00
_cell.angle_beta   90.00
_cell.angle_gamma   90.00
#
_symmetry.space_group_name_H-M   'P 1'
#
loop_
_entity.id
_entity.type
_entity.pdbx_description
1 polymer ?
#
loop_
_entity_poly.entity_id
_entity_poly.type
_entity_poly.pdbx_seq_one_letter_code
_entity_poly.pdbx_strand_id
1 'polypeptide(L)'
;MKTCTSLNGALALAALAWLSQLWRALIDATAGFYSNATEGSLLVTFTLGYAAFLAGWAYALYAASHGSRGGLMATFALNALFWLGIGVGTLFFYCPGGCSNSAVNLANVLNLILGLLAGVALAGAMGQKRVQATAA
;
A
#
# COMPACT_ATOMS: atom_id res chain seq x y z
N MET A 1 4.74 -5.89 -28.59
CA MET A 1 5.10 -4.79 -27.68
C MET A 1 5.54 -5.39 -26.35
N LYS A 2 6.83 -5.33 -26.01
CA LYS A 2 7.36 -5.81 -24.73
C LYS A 2 7.18 -4.67 -23.72
N THR A 3 6.13 -4.72 -22.90
CA THR A 3 5.94 -3.74 -21.83
C THR A 3 7.07 -3.94 -20.82
N CYS A 4 8.01 -2.98 -20.81
CA CYS A 4 9.16 -2.89 -19.92
C CYS A 4 8.72 -2.58 -18.49
N THR A 5 7.99 -3.48 -17.83
CA THR A 5 7.88 -3.40 -16.37
C THR A 5 9.02 -4.20 -15.78
N SER A 6 10.18 -3.58 -15.64
CA SER A 6 11.29 -4.23 -14.94
C SER A 6 10.87 -4.54 -13.50
N LEU A 7 11.27 -5.70 -12.97
CA LEU A 7 11.00 -6.06 -11.58
C LEU A 7 11.39 -4.94 -10.61
N ASN A 8 12.50 -4.28 -10.88
CA ASN A 8 12.99 -3.14 -10.11
C ASN A 8 12.03 -1.95 -10.15
N GLY A 9 11.42 -1.64 -11.31
CA GLY A 9 10.40 -0.62 -11.42
C GLY A 9 9.13 -0.95 -10.64
N ALA A 10 8.69 -2.22 -10.68
CA ALA A 10 7.54 -2.67 -9.89
C ALA A 10 7.80 -2.58 -8.38
N LEU A 11 9.00 -2.95 -7.93
CA LEU A 11 9.41 -2.83 -6.52
C LEU A 11 9.55 -1.37 -6.08
N ALA A 12 10.09 -0.50 -6.93
CA ALA A 12 10.20 0.92 -6.65
C ALA A 12 8.82 1.58 -6.47
N LEU A 13 7.87 1.28 -7.37
CA LEU A 13 6.48 1.77 -7.24
C LEU A 13 5.81 1.24 -5.97
N ALA A 14 6.02 -0.03 -5.64
CA ALA A 14 5.48 -0.61 -4.41
C ALA A 14 6.09 -0.01 -3.14
N ALA A 15 7.38 0.34 -3.16
CA ALA A 15 8.04 1.06 -2.08
C ALA A 15 7.52 2.49 -1.94
N LEU A 16 7.27 3.19 -3.06
CA LEU A 16 6.65 4.52 -3.04
C LEU A 16 5.22 4.50 -2.49
N ALA A 17 4.42 3.49 -2.86
CA ALA A 17 3.08 3.29 -2.30
C ALA A 17 3.13 3.02 -0.78
N TRP A 18 4.11 2.27 -0.31
CA TRP A 18 4.33 2.06 1.12
C TRP A 18 4.74 3.35 1.84
N LEU A 19 5.63 4.15 1.25
CA LEU A 19 6.06 5.44 1.80
C LEU A 19 4.92 6.47 1.84
N SER A 20 4.11 6.56 0.80
CA SER A 20 2.93 7.44 0.81
C SER A 20 1.94 7.04 1.90
N GLN A 21 1.92 5.76 2.27
CA GLN A 21 1.06 5.31 3.33
C GLN A 21 1.59 5.57 4.73
N LEU A 22 2.91 5.50 4.92
CA LEU A 22 3.54 6.01 6.13
C LEU A 22 3.26 7.50 6.32
N TRP A 23 3.37 8.28 5.25
CA TRP A 23 3.02 9.69 5.28
C TRP A 23 1.57 9.87 5.75
N ARG A 24 0.61 9.14 5.14
CA ARG A 24 -0.81 9.23 5.49
C ARG A 24 -1.05 8.97 6.98
N ALA A 25 -0.41 7.92 7.52
CA ALA A 25 -0.51 7.56 8.94
C ALA A 25 0.07 8.65 9.85
N LEU A 26 1.17 9.29 9.43
CA LEU A 26 1.73 10.43 10.16
C LEU A 26 0.75 11.60 10.22
N ILE A 27 0.08 11.92 9.11
CA ILE A 27 -0.97 12.96 9.09
C ILE A 27 -2.10 12.59 10.06
N ASP A 28 -2.55 11.33 10.09
CA ASP A 28 -3.62 10.92 11.01
C ASP A 28 -3.21 11.09 12.48
N ALA A 29 -1.95 10.77 12.80
CA ALA A 29 -1.40 10.97 14.14
C ALA A 29 -1.31 12.45 14.52
N THR A 30 -0.81 13.32 13.61
CA THR A 30 -0.64 14.76 13.92
C THR A 30 -1.93 15.55 13.86
N ALA A 31 -2.92 15.10 13.08
CA ALA A 31 -4.23 15.75 12.95
C ALA A 31 -5.22 15.35 14.06
N GLY A 32 -4.83 14.49 15.00
CA GLY A 32 -5.70 14.06 16.11
C GLY A 32 -6.90 13.22 15.66
N PHE A 33 -6.81 12.54 14.51
CA PHE A 33 -7.91 11.70 14.02
C PHE A 33 -8.25 10.57 15.01
N TYR A 34 -7.24 10.09 15.73
CA TYR A 34 -7.36 9.00 16.68
C TYR A 34 -7.81 9.42 18.09
N SER A 35 -7.70 10.70 18.44
CA SER A 35 -8.09 11.18 19.78
C SER A 35 -9.60 11.31 19.98
N ASN A 36 -10.38 11.34 18.88
CA ASN A 36 -11.83 11.51 18.93
C ASN A 36 -12.62 10.24 18.58
N ALA A 37 -11.97 9.18 18.08
CA ALA A 37 -12.64 8.10 17.35
C ALA A 37 -12.78 6.75 18.10
N THR A 38 -12.05 6.52 19.20
CA THR A 38 -12.00 5.18 19.83
C THR A 38 -11.65 5.23 21.32
N GLU A 39 -12.36 4.44 22.13
CA GLU A 39 -11.97 4.12 23.51
C GLU A 39 -10.55 3.48 23.53
N GLY A 40 -9.76 3.75 24.57
CA GLY A 40 -8.31 3.52 24.58
C GLY A 40 -7.83 2.11 24.20
N SER A 41 -8.62 1.06 24.43
CA SER A 41 -8.29 -0.32 24.06
C SER A 41 -8.41 -0.60 22.55
N LEU A 42 -9.41 -0.01 21.89
CA LEU A 42 -9.59 -0.13 20.44
C LEU A 42 -8.49 0.61 19.70
N LEU A 43 -8.10 1.80 20.19
CA LEU A 43 -7.02 2.57 19.60
C LEU A 43 -5.71 1.79 19.58
N VAL A 44 -5.31 1.20 20.71
CA VAL A 44 -4.09 0.38 20.81
C VAL A 44 -4.13 -0.79 19.82
N THR A 45 -5.27 -1.47 19.72
CA THR A 45 -5.45 -2.60 18.80
C THR A 45 -5.29 -2.16 17.34
N PHE A 46 -5.91 -1.04 16.96
CA PHE A 46 -5.77 -0.48 15.61
C PHE A 46 -4.33 -0.06 15.31
N THR A 47 -3.66 0.62 16.25
CA THR A 47 -2.26 1.04 16.08
C THR A 47 -1.33 -0.16 15.92
N LEU A 48 -1.45 -1.18 16.77
CA LEU A 48 -0.63 -2.39 16.68
C LEU A 48 -0.89 -3.16 15.38
N GLY A 49 -2.16 -3.34 14.99
CA GLY A 49 -2.52 -3.99 13.75
C GLY A 49 -1.97 -3.26 12.52
N TYR A 50 -2.07 -1.93 12.53
CA TYR A 50 -1.57 -1.09 11.45
C TYR A 50 -0.04 -1.09 11.36
N ALA A 51 0.67 -1.05 12.51
CA ALA A 51 2.12 -1.18 12.56
C ALA A 51 2.59 -2.55 12.08
N ALA A 52 1.95 -3.63 12.53
CA ALA A 52 2.25 -5.00 12.10
C ALA A 52 2.05 -5.16 10.59
N PHE A 53 0.99 -4.55 10.05
CA PHE A 53 0.72 -4.53 8.61
C PHE A 53 1.84 -3.82 7.83
N LEU A 54 2.23 -2.61 8.24
CA LEU A 54 3.30 -1.85 7.57
C LEU A 54 4.65 -2.55 7.64
N ALA A 55 4.98 -3.14 8.79
CA ALA A 55 6.19 -3.94 8.97
C ALA A 55 6.16 -5.20 8.09
N GLY A 56 5.03 -5.89 8.04
CA GLY A 56 4.81 -7.05 7.16
C GLY A 56 4.96 -6.69 5.68
N TRP A 57 4.49 -5.51 5.27
CA TRP A 57 4.67 -5.02 3.91
C TRP A 57 6.14 -4.69 3.60
N ALA A 58 6.85 -4.03 4.51
CA ALA A 58 8.29 -3.80 4.37
C ALA A 58 9.06 -5.12 4.24
N TYR A 59 8.72 -6.12 5.05
CA TYR A 59 9.31 -7.46 4.95
C TYR A 59 8.98 -8.15 3.62
N ALA A 60 7.74 -8.05 3.13
CA ALA A 60 7.36 -8.60 1.83
C ALA A 60 8.16 -7.95 0.69
N LEU A 61 8.34 -6.62 0.71
CA LEU A 61 9.17 -5.87 -0.23
C LEU A 61 10.63 -6.35 -0.19
N TYR A 62 11.18 -6.54 1.01
CA TYR A 62 12.52 -7.09 1.20
C TYR A 62 12.65 -8.51 0.63
N ALA A 63 11.70 -9.40 0.92
CA ALA A 63 11.72 -10.76 0.37
C ALA A 63 11.59 -10.75 -1.17
N ALA A 64 10.74 -9.87 -1.72
CA ALA A 64 10.54 -9.72 -3.15
C ALA A 64 11.79 -9.21 -3.87
N SER A 65 12.56 -8.30 -3.25
CA SER A 65 13.81 -7.78 -3.80
C SER A 65 14.92 -8.84 -3.87
N HIS A 66 14.86 -9.85 -3.01
CA HIS A 66 15.75 -11.04 -3.05
C HIS A 66 15.22 -12.14 -3.99
N GLY A 67 14.24 -11.83 -4.83
CA GLY A 67 13.73 -12.73 -5.86
C GLY A 67 12.64 -13.71 -5.39
N SER A 68 12.22 -13.65 -4.13
CA SER A 68 11.17 -14.53 -3.59
C SER A 68 9.85 -14.35 -4.33
N ARG A 69 9.32 -15.46 -4.89
CA ARG A 69 7.97 -15.48 -5.48
C ARG A 69 6.88 -15.22 -4.44
N GLY A 70 7.04 -15.77 -3.24
CA GLY A 70 6.14 -15.53 -2.11
C GLY A 70 6.17 -14.06 -1.67
N GLY A 71 7.37 -13.45 -1.64
CA GLY A 71 7.53 -12.02 -1.37
C GLY A 71 6.77 -11.16 -2.38
N LEU A 72 6.93 -11.44 -3.68
CA LEU A 72 6.20 -10.73 -4.76
C LEU A 72 4.68 -10.82 -4.61
N MET A 73 4.15 -12.02 -4.35
CA MET A 73 2.71 -12.22 -4.13
C MET A 73 2.21 -11.51 -2.88
N ALA A 74 2.98 -11.57 -1.79
CA ALA A 74 2.65 -10.87 -0.55
C ALA A 74 2.66 -9.35 -0.74
N THR A 75 3.68 -8.79 -1.42
CA THR A 75 3.72 -7.36 -1.75
C THR A 75 2.52 -6.96 -2.59
N PHE A 76 2.14 -7.75 -3.61
CA PHE A 76 0.96 -7.49 -4.42
C PHE A 76 -0.32 -7.52 -3.56
N ALA A 77 -0.50 -8.54 -2.73
CA ALA A 77 -1.69 -8.70 -1.89
C ALA A 77 -1.82 -7.57 -0.86
N LEU A 78 -0.73 -7.19 -0.19
CA LEU A 78 -0.71 -6.10 0.79
C LEU A 78 -1.00 -4.75 0.13
N ASN A 79 -0.42 -4.51 -1.06
CA ASN A 79 -0.69 -3.30 -1.82
C ASN A 79 -2.15 -3.24 -2.30
N ALA A 80 -2.69 -4.39 -2.76
CA ALA A 80 -4.08 -4.55 -3.17
C ALA A 80 -5.06 -4.31 -2.01
N LEU A 81 -4.81 -4.90 -0.85
CA LEU A 81 -5.59 -4.68 0.37
C LEU A 81 -5.60 -3.20 0.75
N PHE A 82 -4.48 -2.51 0.57
CA PHE A 82 -4.34 -1.13 0.99
C PHE A 82 -5.10 -0.16 0.09
N TRP A 83 -4.84 -0.18 -1.21
CA TRP A 83 -5.49 0.76 -2.12
C TRP A 83 -7.01 0.49 -2.25
N LEU A 84 -7.46 -0.77 -2.15
CA LEU A 84 -8.89 -1.11 -2.12
C LEU A 84 -9.52 -0.80 -0.76
N GLY A 85 -8.87 -1.19 0.34
CA GLY A 85 -9.42 -1.03 1.67
C GLY A 85 -9.45 0.43 2.11
N ILE A 86 -8.34 1.15 1.95
CA ILE A 86 -8.18 2.51 2.43
C ILE A 86 -8.32 3.52 1.30
N GLY A 87 -7.71 3.32 0.13
CA GLY A 87 -7.85 4.27 -0.99
C GLY A 87 -9.30 4.41 -1.46
N VAL A 88 -9.91 3.31 -1.90
CA VAL A 88 -11.32 3.26 -2.33
C VAL A 88 -12.24 3.45 -1.13
N GLY A 89 -11.99 2.78 0.00
CA GLY A 89 -12.80 2.93 1.20
C GLY A 89 -12.93 4.39 1.67
N THR A 90 -11.82 5.15 1.68
CA THR A 90 -11.85 6.57 2.08
C THR A 90 -12.50 7.47 1.05
N LEU A 91 -12.36 7.18 -0.25
CA LEU A 91 -13.03 7.93 -1.33
C LEU A 91 -14.56 7.80 -1.28
N PHE A 92 -15.09 6.65 -0.88
CA PHE A 92 -16.54 6.38 -0.91
C PHE A 92 -17.24 6.47 0.45
N PHE A 93 -16.57 6.13 1.55
CA PHE A 93 -17.21 6.02 2.87
C PHE A 93 -16.80 7.10 3.87
N TYR A 94 -15.74 7.87 3.60
CA TYR A 94 -15.19 8.80 4.58
C TYR A 94 -15.45 10.26 4.20
N CYS A 95 -16.64 10.76 4.54
CA CYS A 95 -16.78 12.16 4.92
C CYS A 95 -18.02 12.42 5.78
N PRO A 96 -17.86 12.53 7.11
CA PRO A 96 -18.59 13.55 7.85
C PRO A 96 -17.61 14.47 8.59
N GLY A 97 -17.56 15.73 8.17
CA GLY A 97 -17.08 16.88 8.96
C GLY A 97 -15.61 17.28 8.86
N GLY A 98 -14.68 16.39 8.52
CA GLY A 98 -13.22 16.65 8.58
C GLY A 98 -12.48 16.84 7.26
N CYS A 99 -13.14 16.72 6.10
CA CYS A 99 -12.51 16.70 4.77
C CYS A 99 -11.97 18.07 4.29
N SER A 100 -11.77 19.05 5.18
CA SER A 100 -11.11 20.32 4.83
C SER A 100 -9.58 20.25 4.89
N ASN A 101 -9.00 19.15 5.38
CA ASN A 101 -7.54 19.01 5.41
C ASN A 101 -7.01 18.54 4.03
N SER A 102 -6.52 19.50 3.25
CA SER A 102 -5.93 19.27 1.92
C SER A 102 -4.81 18.23 1.92
N ALA A 103 -4.07 18.08 3.02
CA ALA A 103 -3.00 17.08 3.15
C ALA A 103 -3.55 15.64 3.20
N VAL A 104 -4.70 15.42 3.85
CA VAL A 104 -5.34 14.09 3.93
C VAL A 104 -5.84 13.65 2.56
N ASN A 105 -6.51 14.55 1.83
CA ASN A 105 -6.99 14.28 0.48
C ASN A 105 -5.82 14.00 -0.47
N LEU A 106 -4.75 14.81 -0.41
CA LEU A 106 -3.56 14.58 -1.23
C LEU A 106 -2.92 13.22 -0.92
N ALA A 107 -2.80 12.86 0.36
CA ALA A 107 -2.26 11.56 0.75
C ALA A 107 -3.12 10.40 0.27
N ASN A 108 -4.46 10.50 0.34
CA ASN A 108 -5.36 9.46 -0.17
C ASN A 108 -5.23 9.30 -1.71
N VAL A 109 -5.17 10.41 -2.44
CA VAL A 109 -4.99 10.38 -3.91
C VAL A 109 -3.63 9.78 -4.30
N LEU A 110 -2.55 10.19 -3.62
CA LEU A 110 -1.21 9.62 -3.86
C LEU A 110 -1.19 8.11 -3.59
N ASN A 111 -1.77 7.67 -2.48
CA ASN A 111 -1.87 6.25 -2.16
C ASN A 111 -2.69 5.47 -3.21
N LEU A 112 -3.77 6.05 -3.73
CA LEU A 112 -4.56 5.42 -4.78
C LEU A 112 -3.76 5.27 -6.08
N ILE A 113 -3.12 6.35 -6.55
CA ILE A 113 -2.36 6.36 -7.81
C ILE A 113 -1.16 5.42 -7.70
N LEU A 114 -0.36 5.55 -6.63
CA LEU A 114 0.83 4.73 -6.42
C LEU A 114 0.45 3.26 -6.18
N GLY A 115 -0.60 2.99 -5.42
CA GLY A 115 -1.12 1.64 -5.19
C GLY A 115 -1.58 0.97 -6.49
N LEU A 116 -2.33 1.69 -7.34
CA LEU A 116 -2.77 1.19 -8.65
C LEU A 116 -1.56 0.90 -9.56
N LEU A 117 -0.65 1.86 -9.72
CA LEU A 117 0.52 1.72 -10.57
C LEU A 117 1.40 0.56 -10.10
N ALA A 118 1.64 0.45 -8.80
CA ALA A 118 2.40 -0.64 -8.22
C ALA A 118 1.68 -1.99 -8.39
N GLY A 119 0.36 -2.05 -8.23
CA GLY A 119 -0.44 -3.25 -8.45
C GLY A 119 -0.34 -3.75 -9.89
N VAL A 120 -0.54 -2.87 -10.87
CA VAL A 120 -0.39 -3.19 -12.31
C VAL A 120 1.04 -3.64 -12.61
N ALA A 121 2.03 -2.94 -12.06
CA ALA A 121 3.43 -3.25 -12.30
C ALA A 121 3.84 -4.61 -11.72
N LEU A 122 3.41 -4.92 -10.49
CA LEU A 122 3.66 -6.21 -9.84
C LEU A 122 2.94 -7.36 -10.56
N ALA A 123 1.69 -7.15 -11.00
CA ALA A 123 0.95 -8.12 -11.79
C ALA A 123 1.65 -8.44 -13.12
N GLY A 124 2.14 -7.39 -13.82
CA GLY A 124 2.95 -7.54 -15.02
C GLY A 124 4.24 -8.33 -14.77
N ALA A 125 4.98 -8.01 -13.71
CA ALA A 125 6.23 -8.69 -13.34
C ALA A 125 6.00 -10.18 -13.00
N MET A 126 4.89 -10.51 -12.31
CA MET A 126 4.52 -11.90 -12.02
C MET A 126 4.14 -12.68 -13.28
N GLY A 127 3.41 -12.04 -14.21
CA GLY A 127 3.06 -12.63 -15.51
C GLY A 127 4.29 -12.98 -16.35
N GLN A 128 5.28 -12.08 -16.41
CA GLN A 128 6.53 -12.33 -17.13
C GLN A 128 7.34 -13.49 -16.55
N LYS A 129 7.43 -13.60 -15.21
CA LYS A 129 8.10 -14.74 -14.55
C LYS A 129 7.41 -16.08 -14.83
N ARG A 130 6.09 -16.11 -15.06
CA ARG A 130 5.39 -17.34 -15.46
C ARG A 130 5.75 -17.77 -16.88
N VAL A 131 5.71 -16.83 -17.84
CA VAL A 131 6.03 -17.11 -19.25
C VAL A 131 7.45 -17.63 -19.44
N GLN A 132 8.42 -17.08 -18.70
CA GLN A 132 9.80 -17.57 -18.75
C GLN A 132 9.97 -18.98 -18.17
N ALA A 133 9.15 -19.37 -17.19
CA ALA A 133 9.23 -20.69 -16.58
C ALA A 133 8.58 -21.80 -17.42
N THR A 134 7.67 -21.46 -18.35
CA THR A 134 7.08 -22.41 -19.30
C THR A 134 7.90 -22.57 -20.59
N ALA A 135 8.85 -21.68 -20.84
CA ALA A 135 9.71 -21.70 -22.03
C ALA A 135 11.10 -22.33 -21.79
N ALA A 136 11.40 -22.73 -20.55
CA ALA A 136 12.63 -23.40 -20.13
C ALA A 136 12.34 -24.87 -19.80
#